data_AF-A0A957VTK5-F1
#
_entry.id   AF-A0A957VTK5-F1
#
_cell.length_a   1.000
_cell.length_b   1.000
_cell.length_c   1.000
_cell.angle_alpha   90.00
_cell.angle_beta   90.00
_cell.angle_gamma   90.00
#
_symmetry.space_group_name_H-M   'P 1'
#
loop_
_entity.id
_entity.type
_entity.pdbx_description
1 polymer ?
#
loop_
_entity_poly.entity_id
_entity_poly.type
_entity_poly.pdbx_seq_one_letter_code
_entity_poly.pdbx_strand_id
1 'polypeptide(L)'
;MFKTIIMAYDGSAASERVLLYAEHMARREDVEIIVVHAYEIPEIYEWTDSFADLEAQLERTAAEVTDDAVTALQRAGVKAMGDVRRGPAVQCILDAVGFHQADLIVMGSRRHTRDTVAEALLGSVSTAVLRYANCPV
;
A
#
# COMPACT_ATOMS: atom_id res chain seq x y z
N MET A 1 -19.91 -7.14 -2.79
CA MET A 1 -19.20 -7.90 -3.88
C MET A 1 -17.80 -8.30 -3.43
N PHE A 2 -17.06 -7.40 -2.79
CA PHE A 2 -15.74 -7.69 -2.20
C PHE A 2 -15.87 -7.90 -0.69
N LYS A 3 -15.02 -8.75 -0.09
CA LYS A 3 -14.96 -8.94 1.37
C LYS A 3 -13.71 -8.34 1.99
N THR A 4 -12.60 -8.40 1.25
CA THR A 4 -11.31 -7.88 1.69
C THR A 4 -10.68 -7.04 0.59
N ILE A 5 -10.26 -5.82 0.95
CA ILE A 5 -9.57 -4.88 0.06
C ILE A 5 -8.13 -4.72 0.53
N ILE A 6 -7.19 -4.84 -0.39
CA ILE A 6 -5.80 -4.43 -0.17
C ILE A 6 -5.67 -2.96 -0.58
N MET A 7 -5.38 -2.09 0.37
CA MET A 7 -5.04 -0.70 0.11
C MET A 7 -3.52 -0.54 0.12
N ALA A 8 -2.90 -0.45 -1.05
CA ALA A 8 -1.45 -0.20 -1.14
C ALA A 8 -1.17 1.27 -0.81
N TYR A 9 -0.42 1.51 0.26
CA TYR A 9 -0.30 2.83 0.87
C TYR A 9 1.15 3.14 1.24
N ASP A 10 1.72 4.20 0.64
CA ASP A 10 3.10 4.65 0.89
C ASP A 10 3.19 6.01 1.61
N GLY A 11 2.06 6.53 2.10
CA GLY A 11 1.98 7.85 2.74
C GLY A 11 2.16 9.03 1.77
N SER A 12 2.24 8.78 0.47
CA SER A 12 2.34 9.86 -0.53
C SER A 12 0.99 10.56 -0.73
N ALA A 13 1.02 11.80 -1.23
CA ALA A 13 -0.20 12.53 -1.61
C ALA A 13 -1.07 11.77 -2.65
N ALA A 14 -0.48 10.81 -3.38
CA ALA A 14 -1.24 9.93 -4.27
C ALA A 14 -2.00 8.84 -3.50
N SER A 15 -1.37 8.23 -2.49
CA SER A 15 -2.02 7.22 -1.64
C SER A 15 -3.01 7.83 -0.63
N GLU A 16 -2.83 9.07 -0.20
CA GLU A 16 -3.83 9.75 0.64
C GLU A 16 -5.19 9.87 -0.05
N ARG A 17 -5.21 10.14 -1.36
CA ARG A 17 -6.47 10.16 -2.12
C ARG A 17 -7.13 8.79 -2.15
N VAL A 18 -6.34 7.71 -2.19
CA VAL A 18 -6.83 6.33 -2.20
C VAL A 18 -7.57 6.00 -0.92
N LEU A 19 -7.10 6.50 0.23
CA LEU A 19 -7.76 6.31 1.51
C LEU A 19 -9.24 6.75 1.45
N LEU A 20 -9.51 7.91 0.85
CA LEU A 20 -10.88 8.43 0.69
C LEU A 20 -11.77 7.51 -0.16
N TYR A 21 -11.22 6.92 -1.22
CA TYR A 21 -11.96 5.99 -2.08
C TYR A 21 -12.20 4.65 -1.38
N ALA A 22 -11.17 4.09 -0.73
CA ALA A 22 -11.26 2.84 0.00
C ALA A 22 -12.27 2.96 1.16
N GLU A 23 -12.23 4.06 1.91
CA GLU A 23 -13.20 4.40 2.97
C GLU A 23 -14.63 4.49 2.42
N HIS A 24 -14.83 5.18 1.29
CA HIS A 24 -16.15 5.28 0.65
C HIS A 24 -16.70 3.93 0.24
N MET A 25 -15.86 3.04 -0.30
CA MET A 25 -16.28 1.69 -0.68
C MET A 25 -16.60 0.82 0.54
N ALA A 26 -15.73 0.78 1.54
CA ALA A 26 -15.89 -0.10 2.68
C ALA A 26 -17.13 0.23 3.52
N ARG A 27 -17.47 1.52 3.67
CA ARG A 27 -18.72 1.93 4.35
C ARG A 27 -20.00 1.43 3.69
N ARG A 28 -19.96 1.16 2.38
CA ARG A 28 -21.15 0.74 1.63
C ARG A 28 -21.36 -0.78 1.68
N GLU A 29 -20.32 -1.55 1.98
CA GLU A 29 -20.27 -2.98 1.64
C GLU A 29 -19.79 -3.91 2.79
N ASP A 30 -19.70 -3.46 4.06
CA ASP A 30 -19.15 -4.24 5.21
C ASP A 30 -17.83 -4.96 4.89
N VAL A 31 -16.92 -4.23 4.24
CA VAL A 31 -15.63 -4.75 3.74
C VAL A 31 -14.53 -4.45 4.73
N GLU A 32 -13.59 -5.38 4.87
CA GLU A 32 -12.34 -5.15 5.61
C GLU A 32 -11.26 -4.55 4.69
N ILE A 33 -10.58 -3.52 5.15
CA ILE A 33 -9.43 -2.94 4.46
C ILE A 33 -8.14 -3.39 5.14
N ILE A 34 -7.26 -4.00 4.38
CA ILE A 34 -5.88 -4.28 4.78
C ILE A 34 -4.99 -3.18 4.19
N VAL A 35 -4.42 -2.35 5.04
CA VAL A 35 -3.47 -1.30 4.63
C VAL A 35 -2.10 -1.94 4.48
N VAL A 36 -1.61 -2.04 3.26
CA VAL A 36 -0.31 -2.67 2.97
C VAL A 36 0.73 -1.60 2.69
N HIS A 37 1.80 -1.62 3.47
CA HIS A 37 2.98 -0.79 3.23
C HIS A 37 4.22 -1.68 3.06
N ALA A 38 4.96 -1.44 1.99
CA ALA A 38 6.21 -2.14 1.72
C ALA A 38 7.40 -1.22 1.97
N TYR A 39 8.40 -1.72 2.69
CA TYR A 39 9.68 -1.03 2.87
C TYR A 39 10.82 -1.90 2.36
N GLU A 40 11.85 -1.24 1.83
CA GLU A 40 13.04 -1.89 1.29
C GLU A 40 14.28 -1.36 1.99
N ILE A 41 15.23 -2.27 2.25
CA ILE A 41 16.55 -1.91 2.72
C ILE A 41 17.47 -1.96 1.50
N PRO A 42 18.20 -0.87 1.18
CA PRO A 42 19.12 -0.92 0.06
C PRO A 42 20.20 -1.99 0.30
N GLU A 43 20.45 -2.84 -0.70
CA GLU A 43 21.39 -3.99 -0.62
C GLU A 43 22.77 -3.59 -0.10
N ILE A 44 23.20 -2.34 -0.34
CA ILE A 44 24.50 -1.81 0.09
C ILE A 44 24.68 -1.86 1.62
N TYR A 45 23.58 -1.86 2.36
CA TYR A 45 23.58 -1.83 3.82
C TYR A 45 23.48 -3.22 4.46
N GLU A 46 23.18 -4.28 3.70
CA GLU A 46 22.95 -5.64 4.23
C GLU A 46 24.16 -6.25 4.94
N TRP A 47 25.36 -5.79 4.60
CA TRP A 47 26.63 -6.30 5.13
C TRP A 47 27.28 -5.36 6.15
N THR A 48 26.54 -4.37 6.65
CA THR A 48 27.04 -3.36 7.58
C THR A 48 26.59 -3.64 9.01
N ASP A 49 27.40 -3.26 10.00
CA ASP A 49 27.03 -3.37 11.43
C ASP A 49 25.79 -2.54 11.78
N SER A 50 25.42 -1.57 10.95
CA SER A 50 24.23 -0.72 11.11
C SER A 50 22.97 -1.30 10.47
N PHE A 51 23.02 -2.49 9.87
CA PHE A 51 21.88 -3.10 9.17
C PHE A 51 20.65 -3.22 10.07
N ALA A 52 20.81 -3.78 11.27
CA ALA A 52 19.70 -4.02 12.19
C ALA A 52 19.03 -2.72 12.66
N ASP A 53 19.83 -1.67 12.94
CA ASP A 53 19.30 -0.36 13.35
C ASP A 53 18.53 0.32 12.22
N LEU A 54 19.05 0.23 10.98
CA LEU A 54 18.39 0.76 9.79
C LEU A 54 17.10 0.00 9.48
N GLU A 55 17.12 -1.33 9.54
CA GLU A 55 15.92 -2.17 9.37
C GLU A 55 14.84 -1.77 10.37
N ALA A 56 15.19 -1.74 11.66
CA ALA A 56 14.26 -1.37 12.71
C ALA A 56 13.73 0.07 12.56
N GLN A 57 14.54 1.00 12.03
CA GLN A 57 14.08 2.36 11.76
C GLN A 57 13.10 2.41 10.59
N LEU A 58 13.41 1.74 9.47
CA LEU A 58 12.55 1.71 8.29
C LEU A 58 11.22 1.00 8.58
N GLU A 59 11.27 -0.12 9.30
CA GLU A 59 10.07 -0.84 9.74
C GLU A 59 9.20 0.03 10.64
N ARG A 60 9.79 0.75 11.60
CA ARG A 60 9.05 1.69 12.47
C ARG A 60 8.38 2.80 11.66
N THR A 61 9.10 3.43 10.73
CA THR A 61 8.52 4.47 9.88
C THR A 61 7.39 3.93 9.00
N ALA A 62 7.56 2.74 8.44
CA ALA A 62 6.51 2.07 7.67
C ALA A 62 5.28 1.74 8.53
N ALA A 63 5.48 1.30 9.77
CA ALA A 63 4.42 1.05 10.74
C ALA A 63 3.67 2.33 11.10
N GLU A 64 4.37 3.44 11.38
CA GLU A 64 3.75 4.74 11.65
C GLU A 64 2.84 5.20 10.51
N VAL A 65 3.33 5.14 9.26
CA VAL A 65 2.55 5.48 8.06
C VAL A 65 1.31 4.60 7.91
N THR A 66 1.43 3.32 8.23
CA THR A 66 0.34 2.34 8.15
C THR A 66 -0.69 2.58 9.25
N ASP A 67 -0.24 2.78 10.48
CA ASP A 67 -1.08 3.00 11.66
C ASP A 67 -1.90 4.30 11.56
N ASP A 68 -1.32 5.36 10.97
CA ASP A 68 -2.03 6.61 10.70
C ASP A 68 -3.23 6.38 9.76
N ALA A 69 -3.03 5.62 8.68
CA ALA A 69 -4.09 5.29 7.72
C ALA A 69 -5.15 4.35 8.33
N VAL A 70 -4.72 3.33 9.08
CA VAL A 70 -5.62 2.42 9.81
C VAL A 70 -6.48 3.20 10.80
N THR A 71 -5.85 4.09 11.59
CA THR A 71 -6.54 4.94 12.57
C THR A 71 -7.57 5.84 11.89
N ALA A 72 -7.24 6.44 10.74
CA ALA A 72 -8.19 7.26 9.98
C ALA A 72 -9.40 6.45 9.51
N LEU A 73 -9.19 5.25 8.96
CA LEU A 73 -10.25 4.34 8.51
C LEU A 73 -11.14 3.87 9.68
N GLN A 74 -10.53 3.48 10.80
CA GLN A 74 -11.26 3.04 11.99
C GLN A 74 -12.10 4.18 12.59
N ARG A 75 -11.58 5.41 12.63
CA ARG A 75 -12.35 6.61 13.04
C ARG A 75 -13.55 6.88 12.12
N ALA A 76 -13.46 6.49 10.85
CA ALA A 76 -14.55 6.57 9.89
C ALA A 76 -15.53 5.38 9.96
N GLY A 77 -15.35 4.45 10.93
CA GLY A 77 -16.21 3.29 11.14
C GLY A 77 -15.91 2.11 10.22
N VAL A 78 -14.73 2.07 9.59
CA VAL A 78 -14.32 0.99 8.69
C VAL A 78 -13.50 -0.06 9.45
N LYS A 79 -13.74 -1.35 9.18
CA LYS A 79 -12.88 -2.45 9.64
C LYS A 79 -11.55 -2.36 8.90
N ALA A 80 -10.47 -2.07 9.62
CA ALA A 80 -9.15 -1.93 9.01
C ALA A 80 -8.03 -2.46 9.92
N MET A 81 -7.00 -3.04 9.29
CA MET A 81 -5.74 -3.43 9.93
C MET A 81 -4.54 -3.11 9.03
N GLY A 82 -3.36 -3.03 9.63
CA GLY A 82 -2.10 -2.79 8.93
C GLY A 82 -1.34 -4.08 8.63
N ASP A 83 -0.66 -4.12 7.49
CA ASP A 83 0.27 -5.18 7.07
C ASP A 83 1.54 -4.53 6.49
N VAL A 84 2.57 -4.46 7.33
CA VAL A 84 3.88 -3.91 6.94
C VAL A 84 4.77 -5.05 6.49
N ARG A 85 5.34 -4.94 5.29
CA ARG A 85 6.17 -5.98 4.69
C ARG A 85 7.53 -5.46 4.24
N ARG A 86 8.58 -6.22 4.54
CA ARG A 86 9.90 -6.00 3.96
C ARG A 86 9.97 -6.60 2.56
N GLY A 87 10.42 -5.82 1.59
CA GLY A 87 10.72 -6.28 0.23
C GLY A 87 10.14 -5.39 -0.87
N PRO A 88 10.33 -5.78 -2.14
CA PRO A 88 9.87 -5.01 -3.29
C PRO A 88 8.37 -4.76 -3.26
N ALA A 89 7.96 -3.50 -3.39
CA ALA A 89 6.56 -3.10 -3.21
C ALA A 89 5.55 -3.93 -4.02
N VAL A 90 5.87 -4.24 -5.28
CA VAL A 90 5.01 -5.06 -6.14
C VAL A 90 4.80 -6.45 -5.56
N GLN A 91 5.88 -7.10 -5.13
CA GLN A 91 5.81 -8.45 -4.57
C GLN A 91 5.07 -8.46 -3.24
N CYS A 92 5.36 -7.51 -2.35
CA CYS A 92 4.66 -7.39 -1.07
C CYS A 92 3.14 -7.22 -1.25
N ILE A 93 2.70 -6.38 -2.21
CA ILE A 93 1.28 -6.18 -2.51
C ILE A 93 0.64 -7.47 -3.02
N LEU A 94 1.26 -8.15 -3.99
CA LEU A 94 0.71 -9.39 -4.58
C LEU A 94 0.69 -10.54 -3.57
N ASP A 95 1.73 -10.67 -2.74
CA ASP A 95 1.79 -11.67 -1.68
C ASP A 95 0.74 -11.38 -0.58
N ALA A 96 0.48 -10.10 -0.28
CA ALA A 96 -0.57 -9.72 0.67
C ALA A 96 -1.97 -10.06 0.14
N VAL A 97 -2.21 -9.92 -1.16
CA VAL A 97 -3.47 -10.36 -1.80
C VAL A 97 -3.70 -11.84 -1.59
N GLY A 98 -2.67 -12.67 -1.83
CA GLY A 98 -2.76 -14.12 -1.60
C GLY A 98 -2.92 -14.46 -0.12
N PHE A 99 -2.18 -13.79 0.77
CA PHE A 99 -2.20 -14.05 2.21
C PHE A 99 -3.56 -13.72 2.84
N HIS A 100 -4.12 -12.55 2.52
CA HIS A 100 -5.40 -12.08 3.06
C HIS A 100 -6.61 -12.52 2.24
N GLN A 101 -6.41 -13.28 1.17
CA GLN A 101 -7.48 -13.70 0.23
C GLN A 101 -8.27 -12.49 -0.28
N ALA A 102 -7.57 -11.43 -0.67
CA ALA A 102 -8.20 -10.17 -1.05
C ALA A 102 -8.82 -10.22 -2.44
N ASP A 103 -9.99 -9.60 -2.57
CA ASP A 103 -10.81 -9.65 -3.78
C ASP A 103 -10.66 -8.36 -4.63
N LEU A 104 -9.97 -7.35 -4.11
CA LEU A 104 -9.73 -6.06 -4.76
C LEU A 104 -8.46 -5.42 -4.22
N ILE A 105 -7.65 -4.86 -5.11
CA ILE A 105 -6.55 -3.95 -4.75
C ILE A 105 -7.02 -2.53 -5.04
N VAL A 106 -6.67 -1.59 -4.17
CA VAL A 106 -6.83 -0.16 -4.41
C VAL A 106 -5.49 0.51 -4.19
N MET A 107 -5.04 1.27 -5.18
CA MET A 107 -3.74 1.92 -5.11
C MET A 107 -3.70 3.23 -5.88
N GLY A 108 -2.71 4.06 -5.56
CA GLY A 108 -2.54 5.36 -6.19
C GLY A 108 -1.86 5.21 -7.54
N SER A 109 -2.33 5.92 -8.57
CA SER A 109 -1.54 6.18 -9.76
C SER A 109 -0.62 7.37 -9.49
N ARG A 110 0.71 7.13 -9.47
CA ARG A 110 1.68 8.23 -9.36
C ARG A 110 1.55 9.14 -10.58
N ARG A 111 1.62 10.46 -10.35
CA ARG A 111 1.86 11.47 -11.40
C ARG A 111 3.30 11.94 -11.24
N HIS A 112 4.13 11.85 -12.27
CA HIS A 112 5.40 12.58 -12.27
C HIS A 112 5.10 14.06 -12.46
N THR A 113 5.27 14.86 -11.40
CA THR A 113 5.02 16.30 -11.36
C THR A 113 6.09 17.14 -12.10
N ARG A 114 6.85 16.55 -13.03
CA ARG A 114 7.90 17.27 -13.76
C ARG A 114 7.64 17.59 -15.23
N ASP A 115 6.70 16.94 -15.93
CA ASP A 115 6.58 17.18 -17.38
C ASP A 115 5.14 17.37 -17.89
N THR A 116 4.98 18.44 -18.66
CA THR A 116 3.78 18.93 -19.35
C THR A 116 3.49 18.10 -20.60
N VAL A 117 3.23 16.80 -20.45
CA VAL A 117 2.75 15.95 -21.55
C VAL A 117 1.53 15.15 -21.11
N ALA A 118 0.51 15.17 -21.96
CA ALA A 118 -0.90 14.93 -21.68
C ALA A 118 -1.30 13.46 -21.43
N GLU A 119 -0.39 12.60 -20.98
CA GLU A 119 -0.71 11.20 -20.69
C GLU A 119 -0.40 10.91 -19.22
N ALA A 120 -1.42 10.49 -18.47
CA ALA A 120 -1.27 10.02 -17.10
C ALA A 120 -0.47 8.71 -17.10
N LEU A 121 0.85 8.81 -17.14
CA LEU A 121 1.71 7.63 -17.03
C LEU A 121 1.50 7.02 -15.65
N LEU A 122 1.06 5.76 -15.63
CA LEU A 122 1.01 4.95 -14.42
C LEU A 122 2.44 4.81 -13.86
N GLY A 123 2.57 4.86 -12.53
CA GLY A 123 3.84 4.57 -11.87
C GLY A 123 4.30 3.12 -12.13
N SER A 124 5.60 2.85 -11.94
CA SER A 124 6.15 1.50 -12.12
C SER A 124 5.44 0.44 -11.27
N VAL A 125 5.15 0.75 -10.01
CA VAL A 125 4.43 -0.15 -9.09
C VAL A 125 3.00 -0.40 -9.56
N SER A 126 2.23 0.65 -9.84
CA SER A 126 0.83 0.50 -10.33
C SER A 126 0.76 -0.24 -11.66
N THR A 127 1.71 0.01 -12.57
CA THR A 127 1.78 -0.69 -13.86
C THR A 127 2.07 -2.18 -13.66
N ALA A 128 3.00 -2.52 -12.77
CA ALA A 128 3.34 -3.90 -12.49
C ALA A 128 2.21 -4.65 -11.77
N VAL A 129 1.57 -4.02 -10.76
CA VAL A 129 0.43 -4.61 -10.06
C VAL A 129 -0.74 -4.85 -11.01
N LEU A 130 -1.10 -3.87 -11.85
CA LEU A 130 -2.13 -4.04 -12.88
C LEU A 130 -1.84 -5.21 -13.84
N ARG A 131 -0.57 -5.50 -14.11
CA ARG A 131 -0.16 -6.58 -15.02
C ARG A 131 -0.18 -7.96 -14.38
N TYR A 132 0.07 -8.05 -13.07
CA TYR A 132 0.32 -9.34 -12.40
C TYR A 132 -0.69 -9.68 -11.30
N ALA A 133 -1.58 -8.77 -10.92
CA ALA A 133 -2.63 -9.06 -9.96
C ALA A 133 -3.62 -10.11 -10.49
N ASN A 134 -4.03 -11.02 -9.61
CA ASN A 134 -5.05 -12.03 -9.89
C ASN A 134 -6.46 -11.59 -9.48
N CYS A 135 -6.61 -10.36 -9.00
CA CYS A 135 -7.88 -9.73 -8.66
C CYS A 135 -7.97 -8.33 -9.29
N PRO A 136 -9.17 -7.72 -9.34
CA PRO A 136 -9.33 -6.33 -9.77
C PRO A 136 -8.38 -5.35 -9.04
N VAL A 137 -7.98 -4.29 -9.74
CA VAL A 137 -7.10 -3.20 -9.28
C VAL A 137 -7.73 -1.85 -9.62
#